data_AF-A0A8T5TMC1-F1
#
_entry.id   AF-A0A8T5TMC1-F1
#
_cell.length_a   1.000
_cell.length_b   1.000
_cell.length_c   1.000
_cell.angle_alpha   90.00
_cell.angle_beta   90.00
_cell.angle_gamma   90.00
#
_symmetry.space_group_name_H-M   'P 1'
#
loop_
_entity.id
_entity.type
_entity.pdbx_description
1 polymer ?
#
loop_
_entity_poly.entity_id
_entity_poly.type
_entity_poly.pdbx_seq_one_letter_code
_entity_poly.pdbx_strand_id
1 'polypeptide(L)' 'MVTKEVDEVYHKLVNKGLKIAESPKLNKKFNIYHFFFKDPNGYTIEIQRFLEE' A
#
# COMPACT_ATOMS: atom_id res chain seq x y z
N MET A 1 3.79 0.96 -7.06
CA MET A 1 5.16 1.16 -6.56
C MET A 1 5.55 -0.05 -5.74
N VAL A 2 6.79 -0.53 -5.88
CA VAL A 2 7.30 -1.66 -5.09
C VAL A 2 8.26 -1.14 -4.02
N THR A 3 8.01 -1.42 -2.74
CA THR A 3 8.85 -0.99 -1.61
C THR A 3 8.79 -2.00 -0.46
N LYS A 4 9.88 -2.21 0.28
CA LYS A 4 9.89 -3.13 1.44
C LYS A 4 9.07 -2.60 2.62
N GLU A 5 8.88 -1.28 2.68
CA GLU A 5 8.31 -0.53 3.81
C GLU A 5 6.85 -0.13 3.56
N VAL A 6 6.01 -1.10 3.21
CA VAL A 6 4.59 -0.88 2.87
C VAL A 6 3.83 -0.19 4.01
N ASP A 7 4.03 -0.65 5.25
CA ASP A 7 3.44 -0.03 6.44
C ASP A 7 3.91 1.40 6.66
N GLU A 8 5.19 1.69 6.45
CA GLU A 8 5.72 3.03 6.65
C GLU A 8 5.08 4.03 5.67
N VAL A 9 4.91 3.62 4.42
CA VAL A 9 4.21 4.41 3.41
C VAL A 9 2.74 4.59 3.79
N TYR A 10 2.06 3.53 4.22
CA TYR A 10 0.68 3.62 4.70
C TYR A 10 0.54 4.64 5.83
N HIS A 11 1.38 4.55 6.88
CA HIS A 11 1.38 5.49 8.00
C HIS A 11 1.68 6.92 7.57
N LYS A 12 2.67 7.13 6.68
CA LYS A 12 2.99 8.46 6.14
C LYS A 12 1.81 9.07 5.38
N LEU A 13 1.08 8.27 4.59
CA LEU A 13 -0.08 8.73 3.83
C LEU A 13 -1.27 9.04 4.75
N VAL A 14 -1.59 8.16 5.71
CA VAL A 14 -2.66 8.42 6.69
C VAL A 14 -2.35 9.67 7.51
N ASN A 15 -1.10 9.85 7.96
CA ASN A 15 -0.69 11.03 8.71
C ASN A 15 -0.76 12.32 7.86
N LYS A 16 -0.58 12.22 6.54
CA LYS A 16 -0.82 13.32 5.60
C LYS A 16 -2.30 13.62 5.36
N GLY A 17 -3.22 12.87 5.98
CA GLY A 17 -4.67 13.04 5.83
C GLY A 17 -5.26 12.32 4.62
N LEU A 18 -4.51 11.42 3.98
CA LEU A 18 -5.04 10.64 2.87
C LEU A 18 -6.07 9.63 3.39
N LYS A 19 -7.23 9.57 2.73
CA LYS A 19 -8.26 8.57 3.03
C LYS A 19 -7.92 7.24 2.36
N ILE A 20 -7.33 6.34 3.14
CA ILE A 20 -7.09 4.97 2.71
C ILE A 20 -8.24 4.10 3.21
N ALA A 21 -8.91 3.40 2.29
CA ALA A 21 -10.09 2.61 2.59
C ALA A 21 -9.76 1.28 3.29
N GLU A 22 -8.60 0.70 2.97
CA GLU A 22 -8.16 -0.59 3.50
C GLU A 22 -6.70 -0.52 3.98
N SER A 23 -6.43 -1.12 5.13
CA SER A 23 -5.06 -1.33 5.61
C SER A 23 -4.30 -2.32 4.70
N PRO A 24 -2.96 -2.29 4.71
CA PRO A 24 -2.18 -3.24 3.94
C PRO A 24 -2.43 -4.69 4.33
N LYS A 25 -2.48 -5.54 3.31
CA LYS A 25 -2.90 -6.94 3.40
C LYS A 25 -1.95 -7.85 2.67
N LEU A 26 -1.87 -9.08 3.17
CA LEU A 26 -1.08 -10.15 2.58
C LEU A 26 -1.88 -10.89 1.52
N ASN A 27 -1.37 -10.94 0.29
CA ASN A 27 -1.89 -11.78 -0.77
C ASN A 27 -1.03 -13.04 -0.93
N LYS A 28 -1.43 -14.10 -0.22
CA LYS A 28 -0.71 -15.39 -0.19
C LYS A 28 -0.59 -16.06 -1.58
N LYS A 29 -1.51 -15.78 -2.51
CA LYS A 29 -1.48 -16.37 -3.86
C LYS A 29 -0.29 -15.88 -4.69
N PHE A 30 0.09 -14.61 -4.50
CA PHE A 30 1.17 -13.96 -5.23
C PHE A 30 2.38 -13.68 -4.33
N ASN A 31 2.33 -14.13 -3.07
CA ASN A 31 3.33 -13.86 -2.05
C ASN A 31 3.74 -12.37 -1.95
N ILE A 32 2.75 -11.48 -2.04
CA ILE A 32 2.95 -10.03 -1.93
C ILE A 32 2.19 -9.47 -0.74
N TYR A 33 2.72 -8.41 -0.15
CA TYR A 33 2.01 -7.60 0.85
C TYR A 33 1.76 -6.21 0.25
N HIS A 34 0.50 -5.79 0.21
CA HIS A 34 0.08 -4.65 -0.61
C HIS A 34 -1.12 -3.88 -0.03
N PHE A 35 -1.29 -2.63 -0.47
CA PHE A 35 -2.52 -1.86 -0.29
C PHE A 35 -2.77 -0.93 -1.47
N PHE A 36 -4.02 -0.48 -1.56
CA PHE A 36 -4.46 0.51 -2.54
C PHE A 36 -4.89 1.78 -1.83
N PHE A 37 -4.63 2.91 -2.49
CA PHE A 37 -5.18 4.19 -2.09
C PHE A 37 -5.56 5.01 -3.31
N LYS A 38 -6.42 6.02 -3.11
CA LYS A 38 -6.72 7.02 -4.13
C LYS A 38 -5.95 8.30 -3.82
N ASP A 39 -5.21 8.76 -4.80
CA ASP A 39 -4.61 10.09 -4.76
C ASP A 39 -5.71 11.18 -4.92
N PRO A 40 -5.50 12.42 -4.45
CA PRO A 40 -6.45 13.52 -4.67
C PRO A 40 -6.83 13.76 -6.14
N ASN A 41 -5.97 13.36 -7.08
CA ASN A 41 -6.26 13.41 -8.52
C ASN A 41 -7.19 12.29 -9.01
N GLY A 42 -7.61 11.37 -8.14
CA GLY A 42 -8.52 10.26 -8.45
C GLY A 42 -7.84 8.98 -8.95
N TYR A 43 -6.51 8.98 -9.10
CA TYR A 43 -5.76 7.80 -9.50
C TYR A 43 -5.71 6.75 -8.39
N THR A 44 -5.93 5.49 -8.76
CA THR A 44 -5.75 4.35 -7.85
C THR A 44 -4.29 3.93 -7.91
N ILE A 45 -3.59 4.08 -6.79
CA ILE A 45 -2.19 3.72 -6.65
C ILE A 45 -2.10 2.47 -5.79
N GLU A 46 -1.31 1.50 -6.24
CA GLU A 46 -0.96 0.32 -5.47
C GLU A 46 0.47 0.44 -4.92
N ILE A 47 0.61 0.20 -3.62
CA ILE A 47 1.91 -0.02 -2.97
C ILE A 47 1.98 -1.51 -2.64
N GLN A 48 3.03 -2.17 -3.09
CA GLN A 48 3.23 -3.59 -2.85
C GLN A 48 4.68 -3.90 -2.49
N ARG A 49 4.91 -5.05 -1.85
CA ARG A 49 6.21 -5.66 -1.66
C ARG A 49 6.13 -7.14 -1.96
N PHE A 50 7.14 -7.68 -2.59
CA PHE A 50 7.35 -9.11 -2.69
C PHE A 50 7.87 -9.64 -1.36
N LEU A 51 7.36 -10.80 -0.95
CA LEU A 51 7.81 -11.53 0.24
C LEU A 51 8.71 -12.70 -0.13
N GLU A 52 9.07 -12.80 -1.41
CA GLU A 52 10.06 -13.72 -1.92
C GLU A 52 11.45 -13.26 -1.45
N GLU A 53 12.19 -14.19 -0.86
CA GLU A 53 13.61 -14.06 -0.50
C GLU A 53 14.47 -14.72 -1.58
#